data_AF-A0A840R240-F1
#
_entry.id   AF-A0A840R240-F1
#
_cell.length_a   1.000
_cell.length_b   1.000
_cell.length_c   1.000
_cell.angle_alpha   90.00
_cell.angle_beta   90.00
_cell.angle_gamma   90.00
#
_symmetry.space_group_name_H-M   'P 1'
#
loop_
_entity.id
_entity.type
_entity.pdbx_description
1 polymer ?
#
loop_
_entity_poly.entity_id
_entity_poly.type
_entity_poly.pdbx_seq_one_letter_code
_entity_poly.pdbx_strand_id
1 'polypeptide(L)'
;MIRYAETDNTLVLHFGNEVRYTQCGPLNTLLDNVFSRGKIKNVLIDLTDAISIDSTGLGLLAKINNYIEADFQHKTAIFSTNPDITRTLDTAGFSDIFIILKQKPQLAIQENELPENIGTDRETAEMILNAHRDLAALNEQNWQEFRGVVSALEKELRRK
;
A
#
# COMPACT_ATOMS: atom_id res chain seq x y z
N MET A 1 -3.54 8.37 9.75
CA MET A 1 -2.10 8.50 10.05
C MET A 1 -1.50 7.13 9.98
N ILE A 2 -0.38 6.99 9.27
CA ILE A 2 0.30 5.71 9.07
C ILE A 2 1.51 5.67 10.00
N ARG A 3 1.67 4.55 10.69
CA ARG A 3 2.78 4.24 11.58
C ARG A 3 3.49 3.00 11.06
N TYR A 4 4.77 2.84 11.41
CA TYR A 4 5.56 1.71 10.96
C TYR A 4 6.57 1.26 12.02
N ALA A 5 6.97 0.01 11.94
CA ALA A 5 8.12 -0.51 12.66
C ALA A 5 8.92 -1.44 11.74
N GLU A 6 10.23 -1.40 11.87
CA GLU A 6 11.13 -2.26 11.12
C GLU A 6 11.93 -3.14 12.10
N THR A 7 11.98 -4.43 11.81
CA THR A 7 12.88 -5.40 12.45
C THR A 7 13.87 -5.92 11.42
N ASP A 8 14.75 -6.84 11.80
CA ASP A 8 15.81 -7.37 10.93
C ASP A 8 15.33 -7.86 9.56
N ASN A 9 14.10 -8.39 9.47
CA ASN A 9 13.53 -8.93 8.24
C ASN A 9 12.03 -8.65 8.04
N THR A 10 11.39 -7.89 8.93
CA THR A 10 9.95 -7.65 8.89
C THR A 10 9.65 -6.16 8.96
N LEU A 11 8.82 -5.68 8.04
CA LEU A 11 8.22 -4.36 8.09
C LEU A 11 6.78 -4.49 8.59
N VAL A 12 6.44 -3.74 9.64
CA VAL A 12 5.07 -3.61 10.13
C VAL A 12 4.55 -2.24 9.73
N LEU A 13 3.36 -2.20 9.14
CA LEU A 13 2.67 -0.99 8.73
C LEU A 13 1.30 -0.95 9.40
N HIS A 14 1.03 0.10 10.15
CA HIS A 14 -0.25 0.33 10.80
C HIS A 14 -0.93 1.57 10.18
N PHE A 15 -2.13 1.38 9.64
CA PHE A 15 -2.92 2.41 8.98
C PHE A 15 -4.11 2.77 9.87
N GLY A 16 -4.12 4.01 10.38
CA GLY A 16 -5.22 4.52 11.19
C GLY A 16 -6.06 5.58 10.47
N ASN A 17 -7.35 5.62 10.79
CA ASN A 17 -8.35 6.58 10.28
C ASN A 17 -8.49 6.50 8.75
N GLU A 18 -8.52 7.64 8.07
CA GLU A 18 -8.62 7.71 6.62
C GLU A 18 -7.23 7.64 5.98
N VAL A 19 -7.03 6.67 5.09
CA VAL A 19 -5.82 6.53 4.29
C VAL A 19 -6.02 7.29 2.98
N ARG A 20 -5.36 8.43 2.89
CA ARG A 20 -5.43 9.36 1.74
C ARG A 20 -4.08 9.44 1.03
N TYR A 21 -4.09 9.82 -0.24
CA TYR A 21 -2.87 10.01 -1.05
C TYR A 21 -1.81 10.91 -0.40
N THR A 22 -2.20 11.89 0.44
CA THR A 22 -1.28 12.78 1.15
C THR A 22 -0.38 12.03 2.14
N GLN A 23 -0.85 10.91 2.68
CA GLN A 23 -0.07 10.02 3.56
C GLN A 23 0.71 8.96 2.76
N CYS A 24 0.41 8.79 1.47
CA CYS A 24 1.00 7.78 0.61
C CYS A 24 2.40 8.16 0.09
N GLY A 25 2.75 9.45 0.02
CA GLY A 25 4.09 9.89 -0.38
C GLY A 25 5.21 9.46 0.58
N PRO A 26 5.09 9.78 1.88
CA PRO A 26 6.02 9.27 2.90
C PRO A 26 6.07 7.74 2.94
N LEU A 27 4.92 7.07 2.78
CA LEU A 27 4.86 5.61 2.76
C LEU A 27 5.61 5.05 1.56
N ASN A 28 5.40 5.60 0.36
CA ASN A 28 6.10 5.15 -0.84
C ASN A 28 7.62 5.30 -0.68
N THR A 29 8.07 6.43 -0.13
CA THR A 29 9.50 6.68 0.14
C THR A 29 10.06 5.69 1.15
N LEU A 30 9.30 5.37 2.22
CA LEU A 30 9.68 4.33 3.18
C LEU A 30 9.83 2.98 2.46
N LEU A 31 8.84 2.56 1.67
CA LEU A 31 8.87 1.29 0.94
C LEU A 31 10.07 1.20 0.01
N ASP A 32 10.34 2.24 -0.79
CA ASP A 32 11.49 2.29 -1.70
C ASP A 32 12.82 2.15 -0.94
N ASN A 33 12.97 2.87 0.18
CA ASN A 33 14.16 2.80 1.02
C ASN A 33 14.33 1.44 1.71
N VAL A 34 13.24 0.83 2.16
CA VAL A 34 13.25 -0.44 2.90
C VAL A 34 13.52 -1.61 1.95
N PHE A 35 12.86 -1.63 0.80
CA PHE A 35 12.98 -2.69 -0.20
C PHE A 35 14.31 -2.66 -0.93
N SER A 36 14.87 -1.48 -1.21
CA SER A 36 16.21 -1.37 -1.82
C SER A 36 17.35 -1.93 -0.97
N ARG A 37 17.14 -2.08 0.36
CA ARG A 37 18.11 -2.75 1.25
C ARG A 37 18.09 -4.27 1.14
N GLY A 38 17.02 -4.86 0.57
CA GLY A 38 16.88 -6.31 0.38
C GLY A 38 16.83 -7.16 1.65
N LYS A 39 16.61 -6.54 2.82
CA LYS A 39 16.56 -7.24 4.11
C LYS A 39 15.16 -7.71 4.48
N ILE A 40 14.15 -6.96 4.07
CA ILE A 40 12.76 -7.24 4.42
C ILE A 40 12.24 -8.39 3.56
N LYS A 41 11.82 -9.43 4.27
CA LYS A 41 11.21 -10.64 3.71
C LYS A 41 9.74 -10.74 4.04
N ASN A 42 9.30 -10.09 5.11
CA ASN A 42 7.92 -10.13 5.56
C ASN A 42 7.37 -8.71 5.68
N VAL A 43 6.12 -8.53 5.30
CA VAL A 43 5.37 -7.32 5.63
C VAL A 43 4.13 -7.72 6.40
N LEU A 44 3.79 -6.95 7.42
CA LEU A 44 2.54 -7.07 8.15
C LEU A 44 1.78 -5.76 8.01
N ILE A 45 0.54 -5.85 7.54
CA ILE A 45 -0.31 -4.68 7.30
C ILE A 45 -1.46 -4.73 8.31
N ASP A 46 -1.53 -3.74 9.19
CA ASP A 46 -2.60 -3.55 10.15
C ASP A 46 -3.52 -2.41 9.69
N LEU A 47 -4.74 -2.75 9.28
CA LEU A 47 -5.81 -1.83 8.90
C LEU A 47 -6.92 -1.80 9.95
N THR A 48 -6.68 -2.33 11.16
CA THR A 48 -7.76 -2.53 12.13
C THR A 48 -8.36 -1.23 12.68
N ASP A 49 -7.60 -0.13 12.61
CA ASP A 49 -8.05 1.21 12.95
C ASP A 49 -8.34 2.08 11.71
N ALA A 50 -8.29 1.51 10.49
CA ALA A 50 -8.64 2.20 9.26
C ALA A 50 -10.16 2.31 9.06
N ILE A 51 -10.60 3.50 8.65
CA ILE A 51 -12.01 3.82 8.36
C ILE A 51 -12.25 3.81 6.84
N SER A 52 -11.29 4.31 6.07
CA SER A 52 -11.33 4.30 4.61
C SER A 52 -9.93 4.17 4.02
N ILE A 53 -9.85 3.65 2.80
CA ILE A 53 -8.62 3.59 2.01
C ILE A 53 -8.94 3.95 0.55
N ASP A 54 -8.14 4.87 -0.02
CA ASP A 54 -8.29 5.26 -1.42
C ASP A 54 -7.51 4.34 -2.38
N SER A 55 -7.66 4.57 -3.69
CA SER A 55 -6.99 3.78 -4.72
C SER A 55 -5.46 3.91 -4.67
N THR A 56 -4.92 5.03 -4.15
CA THR A 56 -3.48 5.22 -4.00
C THR A 56 -2.96 4.34 -2.86
N GLY A 57 -3.68 4.29 -1.74
CA GLY A 57 -3.39 3.38 -0.63
C GLY A 57 -3.43 1.92 -1.07
N LEU A 58 -4.49 1.51 -1.80
CA LEU A 58 -4.58 0.16 -2.38
C LEU A 58 -3.43 -0.14 -3.34
N GLY A 59 -3.04 0.82 -4.18
CA GLY A 59 -1.87 0.68 -5.06
C GLY A 59 -0.57 0.45 -4.31
N LEU A 60 -0.36 1.11 -3.17
CA LEU A 60 0.81 0.85 -2.33
C LEU A 60 0.76 -0.52 -1.65
N LEU A 61 -0.43 -1.01 -1.29
CA LEU A 61 -0.57 -2.39 -0.84
C LEU A 61 -0.22 -3.37 -1.98
N ALA A 62 -0.68 -3.13 -3.21
CA ALA A 62 -0.31 -3.94 -4.37
C ALA A 62 1.21 -3.93 -4.62
N LYS A 63 1.87 -2.78 -4.49
CA LYS A 63 3.34 -2.65 -4.55
C LYS A 63 4.04 -3.54 -3.52
N ILE A 64 3.53 -3.61 -2.30
CA ILE A 64 4.05 -4.50 -1.25
C ILE A 64 3.92 -5.97 -1.67
N ASN A 65 2.76 -6.37 -2.20
CA ASN A 65 2.57 -7.74 -2.69
C ASN A 65 3.57 -8.07 -3.79
N ASN A 66 3.72 -7.19 -4.78
CA ASN A 66 4.62 -7.40 -5.92
C ASN A 66 6.07 -7.63 -5.47
N TYR A 67 6.55 -6.85 -4.50
CA TYR A 67 7.89 -7.05 -3.92
C TYR A 67 8.02 -8.41 -3.22
N ILE A 68 7.06 -8.76 -2.34
CA ILE A 68 7.15 -9.99 -1.56
C ILE A 68 6.98 -11.24 -2.44
N GLU A 69 6.09 -11.19 -3.42
CA GLU A 69 5.84 -12.29 -4.34
C GLU A 69 7.05 -12.54 -5.26
N ALA A 70 7.67 -11.48 -5.78
CA ALA A 70 8.84 -11.58 -6.66
C ALA A 70 10.06 -12.21 -5.97
N ASP A 71 10.31 -11.84 -4.71
CA ASP A 71 11.55 -12.19 -4.01
C ASP A 71 11.41 -13.38 -3.04
N PHE A 72 10.22 -13.63 -2.48
CA PHE A 72 10.03 -14.59 -1.38
C PHE A 72 8.90 -15.61 -1.59
N GLN A 73 8.08 -15.48 -2.64
CA GLN A 73 7.06 -16.45 -3.04
C GLN A 73 6.06 -16.83 -1.93
N HIS A 74 5.72 -15.90 -1.05
CA HIS A 74 4.65 -16.08 -0.06
C HIS A 74 3.70 -14.89 -0.03
N LYS A 75 2.52 -15.10 0.56
CA LYS A 75 1.52 -14.03 0.71
C LYS A 75 1.81 -13.17 1.93
N THR A 76 1.50 -11.89 1.81
CA THR A 76 1.49 -10.91 2.91
C THR A 76 0.19 -11.02 3.70
N ALA A 77 0.25 -10.75 5.01
CA ALA A 77 -0.94 -10.73 5.87
C ALA A 77 -1.49 -9.30 6.05
N ILE A 78 -2.81 -9.15 5.90
CA ILE A 78 -3.55 -7.92 6.21
C ILE A 78 -4.49 -8.20 7.38
N PHE A 79 -4.40 -7.44 8.45
CA PHE A 79 -5.36 -7.45 9.55
C PHE A 79 -6.42 -6.39 9.28
N SER A 80 -7.67 -6.81 9.11
CA SER A 80 -8.80 -5.93 8.79
C SER A 80 -10.02 -6.34 9.61
N THR A 81 -10.35 -5.55 10.63
CA THR A 81 -11.52 -5.76 11.48
C THR A 81 -12.73 -4.94 11.06
N ASN A 82 -12.55 -3.94 10.20
CA ASN A 82 -13.62 -3.12 9.66
C ASN A 82 -14.25 -3.82 8.43
N PRO A 83 -15.55 -4.16 8.44
CA PRO A 83 -16.22 -4.81 7.31
C PRO A 83 -16.18 -4.00 6.01
N ASP A 84 -16.22 -2.67 6.08
CA ASP A 84 -16.21 -1.80 4.89
C ASP A 84 -14.82 -1.79 4.22
N ILE A 85 -13.76 -1.74 5.02
CA ILE A 85 -12.38 -1.93 4.53
C ILE A 85 -12.23 -3.32 3.93
N THR A 86 -12.70 -4.36 4.62
CA THR A 86 -12.61 -5.74 4.12
C THR A 86 -13.32 -5.91 2.79
N ARG A 87 -14.52 -5.35 2.64
CA ARG A 87 -15.26 -5.35 1.37
C ARG A 87 -14.52 -4.59 0.27
N THR A 88 -13.87 -3.49 0.60
CA THR A 88 -13.05 -2.72 -0.35
C THR A 88 -11.89 -3.56 -0.87
N LEU A 89 -11.17 -4.25 0.02
CA LEU A 89 -10.10 -5.19 -0.33
C LEU A 89 -10.62 -6.33 -1.21
N ASP A 90 -11.74 -6.96 -0.82
CA ASP A 90 -12.35 -8.05 -1.58
C ASP A 90 -12.74 -7.60 -3.00
N THR A 91 -13.35 -6.43 -3.12
CA THR A 91 -13.76 -5.86 -4.42
C THR A 91 -12.57 -5.58 -5.33
N ALA A 92 -11.45 -5.15 -4.75
CA ALA A 92 -10.20 -4.91 -5.48
C ALA A 92 -9.44 -6.20 -5.81
N GLY A 93 -9.90 -7.37 -5.38
CA GLY A 93 -9.27 -8.68 -5.63
C GLY A 93 -8.14 -9.03 -4.65
N PHE A 94 -8.06 -8.37 -3.50
CA PHE A 94 -6.94 -8.57 -2.57
C PHE A 94 -7.00 -9.92 -1.84
N SER A 95 -8.17 -10.53 -1.72
CA SER A 95 -8.33 -11.86 -1.12
C SER A 95 -7.60 -12.96 -1.90
N ASP A 96 -7.26 -12.74 -3.17
CA ASP A 96 -6.55 -13.72 -3.99
C ASP A 96 -5.03 -13.69 -3.77
N ILE A 97 -4.48 -12.57 -3.29
CA ILE A 97 -3.03 -12.35 -3.18
C ILE A 97 -2.56 -12.11 -1.74
N PHE A 98 -3.45 -11.65 -0.85
CA PHE A 98 -3.18 -11.47 0.58
C PHE A 98 -3.85 -12.55 1.43
N ILE A 99 -3.33 -12.73 2.65
CA ILE A 99 -4.04 -13.42 3.73
C ILE A 99 -4.76 -12.36 4.56
N ILE A 100 -6.09 -12.31 4.49
CA ILE A 100 -6.89 -11.33 5.25
C ILE A 100 -7.36 -11.95 6.57
N LEU A 101 -6.94 -11.35 7.68
CA LEU A 101 -7.24 -11.76 9.05
C LEU A 101 -8.20 -10.78 9.72
N LYS A 102 -9.35 -11.28 10.17
CA LYS A 102 -10.43 -10.47 10.80
C LYS A 102 -10.26 -10.34 12.31
N GLN A 103 -9.04 -10.10 12.77
CA GLN A 103 -8.69 -9.96 14.18
C GLN A 103 -7.66 -8.85 14.36
N LYS A 104 -7.55 -8.30 15.58
CA LYS A 104 -6.43 -7.39 15.89
C LYS A 104 -5.13 -8.19 16.03
N PRO A 105 -4.02 -7.69 15.46
CA PRO A 105 -2.74 -8.33 15.67
C PRO A 105 -2.28 -8.08 17.11
N GLN A 106 -1.67 -9.08 17.75
CA GLN A 106 -1.03 -8.92 19.06
C GLN A 106 0.43 -8.55 18.85
N LEU A 107 0.69 -7.26 18.62
CA LEU A 107 2.02 -6.73 18.39
C LEU A 107 2.44 -5.88 19.59
N ALA A 108 3.51 -6.30 20.26
CA ALA A 108 4.17 -5.50 21.29
C ALA A 108 5.43 -4.86 20.70
N ILE A 109 5.24 -3.97 19.73
CA ILE A 109 6.35 -3.28 19.04
C ILE A 109 6.20 -1.77 19.19
N GLN A 110 7.33 -1.07 19.29
CA GLN A 110 7.34 0.39 19.26
C GLN A 110 7.29 0.84 17.81
N GLU A 111 6.23 1.57 17.45
CA GLU A 111 6.02 2.10 16.10
C GLU A 111 6.46 3.56 16.03
N ASN A 112 6.95 3.96 14.86
CA ASN A 112 7.28 5.32 14.48
C ASN A 112 6.18 5.88 13.58
N GLU A 113 5.93 7.18 13.65
CA GLU A 113 5.07 7.87 12.70
C GLU A 113 5.81 8.10 11.38
N LEU A 114 5.09 8.04 10.26
CA LEU A 114 5.66 8.51 9.00
C LEU A 114 5.91 10.02 9.07
N PRO A 115 7.02 10.51 8.51
CA PRO A 115 7.27 11.94 8.44
C PRO A 115 6.20 12.63 7.58
N GLU A 116 5.77 13.82 7.98
CA GLU A 116 4.98 14.69 7.10
C GLU A 116 5.91 15.26 6.03
N ASN A 117 6.10 14.52 4.94
CA ASN A 117 6.85 14.99 3.78
C ASN A 117 6.02 14.82 2.51
N ILE A 118 5.51 15.94 2.03
CA ILE A 118 4.87 16.03 0.72
C ILE A 118 5.99 16.40 -0.24
N GLY A 119 6.39 15.44 -1.08
CA GLY A 119 7.35 15.70 -2.16
C GLY A 119 6.82 16.78 -3.11
N THR A 120 7.59 17.12 -4.13
CA THR A 120 7.14 18.05 -5.16
C THR A 120 5.86 17.54 -5.85
N ASP A 121 5.10 18.45 -6.47
CA ASP A 121 3.90 18.10 -7.25
C ASP A 121 4.19 16.99 -8.28
N ARG A 122 5.39 17.05 -8.89
CA ARG A 122 5.82 16.06 -9.87
C ARG A 122 6.07 14.69 -9.23
N GLU A 123 6.85 14.63 -8.15
CA GLU A 123 7.12 13.38 -7.42
C GLU A 123 5.82 12.75 -6.90
N THR A 124 4.90 13.58 -6.39
CA THR A 124 3.58 13.14 -5.92
C THR A 124 2.77 12.54 -7.07
N ALA A 125 2.72 13.20 -8.23
CA ALA A 125 2.01 12.69 -9.40
C ALA A 125 2.62 11.40 -9.95
N GLU A 126 3.96 11.28 -9.97
CA GLU A 126 4.66 10.05 -10.37
C GLU A 126 4.37 8.89 -9.41
N MET A 127 4.35 9.15 -8.09
CA MET A 127 3.98 8.19 -7.07
C MET A 127 2.54 7.70 -7.23
N ILE A 128 1.58 8.61 -7.41
CA ILE A 128 0.17 8.26 -7.64
C ILE A 128 0.02 7.41 -8.91
N LEU A 129 0.70 7.80 -10.00
CA LEU A 129 0.69 7.05 -11.26
C LEU A 129 1.20 5.61 -11.06
N ASN A 130 2.33 5.44 -10.36
CA ASN A 130 2.90 4.11 -10.12
C ASN A 130 1.98 3.26 -9.23
N ALA A 131 1.41 3.83 -8.17
CA ALA A 131 0.43 3.13 -7.33
C ALA A 131 -0.78 2.64 -8.15
N HIS A 132 -1.31 3.47 -9.06
CA HIS A 132 -2.41 3.05 -9.93
C HIS A 132 -2.00 1.99 -10.94
N ARG A 133 -0.75 2.00 -11.43
CA ARG A 133 -0.23 0.92 -12.29
C ARG A 133 -0.15 -0.40 -11.53
N ASP A 134 0.37 -0.39 -10.30
CA ASP A 134 0.44 -1.58 -9.46
C ASP A 134 -0.96 -2.15 -9.19
N LEU A 135 -1.94 -1.28 -8.88
CA LEU A 135 -3.31 -1.70 -8.66
C LEU A 135 -3.97 -2.24 -9.94
N ALA A 136 -3.76 -1.57 -11.08
CA ALA A 136 -4.32 -1.95 -12.38
C ALA A 136 -3.74 -3.27 -12.90
N ALA A 137 -2.48 -3.57 -12.58
CA ALA A 137 -1.81 -4.81 -12.97
C ALA A 137 -2.30 -6.04 -12.19
N LEU A 138 -3.05 -5.84 -11.11
CA LEU A 138 -3.45 -6.90 -10.19
C LEU A 138 -4.35 -7.96 -10.83
N ASN A 139 -5.34 -7.52 -11.60
CA ASN A 139 -6.30 -8.38 -12.30
C ASN A 139 -6.99 -7.61 -13.43
N GLU A 140 -7.69 -8.32 -14.31
CA GLU A 140 -8.36 -7.71 -15.47
C GLU A 140 -9.43 -6.67 -15.06
N GLN A 141 -10.15 -6.90 -13.97
CA GLN A 141 -11.15 -5.96 -13.48
C GLN A 141 -10.52 -4.61 -13.12
N ASN A 142 -9.46 -4.63 -12.31
CA ASN A 142 -8.71 -3.43 -11.94
C ASN A 142 -8.08 -2.76 -13.16
N TRP A 143 -7.60 -3.53 -14.14
CA TRP A 143 -7.11 -2.96 -15.40
C TRP A 143 -8.20 -2.17 -16.12
N GLN A 144 -9.40 -2.75 -16.29
CA GLN A 144 -10.51 -2.06 -16.95
C GLN A 144 -10.94 -0.80 -16.19
N GLU A 145 -10.93 -0.85 -14.86
CA GLU A 145 -11.31 0.28 -14.01
C GLU A 145 -10.27 1.42 -14.05
N PHE A 146 -8.98 1.12 -13.90
CA PHE A 146 -7.95 2.12 -13.65
C PHE A 146 -7.13 2.51 -14.89
N ARG A 147 -7.20 1.79 -16.02
CA ARG A 147 -6.45 2.14 -17.25
C ARG A 147 -6.70 3.57 -17.74
N GLY A 148 -7.91 4.07 -17.55
CA GLY A 148 -8.28 5.44 -17.91
C GLY A 148 -7.57 6.48 -17.04
N VAL A 149 -7.49 6.22 -15.73
CA VAL A 149 -6.79 7.05 -14.75
C VAL A 149 -5.29 7.06 -15.04
N VAL A 150 -4.69 5.88 -15.24
CA VAL A 150 -3.27 5.72 -15.61
C VAL A 150 -2.95 6.54 -16.87
N SER A 151 -3.75 6.38 -17.92
CA SER A 151 -3.57 7.11 -19.18
C SER A 151 -3.68 8.63 -19.03
N ALA A 152 -4.55 9.11 -18.13
CA ALA A 152 -4.73 10.53 -17.87
C ALA A 152 -3.52 11.12 -17.13
N LEU A 153 -3.06 10.44 -16.07
CA LEU A 153 -1.89 10.84 -15.28
C LEU A 153 -0.61 10.85 -16.12
N GLU A 154 -0.41 9.86 -17.00
CA GLU A 154 0.73 9.82 -17.93
C GLU A 154 0.76 11.03 -18.88
N LYS A 155 -0.41 11.46 -19.36
CA LYS A 155 -0.50 12.63 -20.25
C LYS A 155 -0.21 13.92 -19.49
N GLU A 156 -0.65 14.04 -18.24
CA GLU A 156 -0.39 15.21 -17.41
C GLU A 156 1.11 15.34 -17.10
N LEU A 157 1.77 14.25 -16.69
CA LEU A 157 3.20 14.22 -16.36
C LEU A 157 4.13 14.49 -17.56
N ARG A 158 3.67 14.28 -18.79
CA ARG A 158 4.40 14.66 -20.02
C ARG A 158 4.26 16.13 -20.38
N ARG A 159 3.23 16.80 -19.87
CA ARG A 159 2.93 18.22 -20.16
C ARG A 159 3.62 19.18 -19.17
N LYS A 160 3.99 18.69 -17.99
CA LYS A 160 4.77 19.41 -16.97
C LYS A 160 6.25 19.08 -17.11
#